data_AF-A0A6H2W2A9-F1
#
_entry.id   AF-A0A6H2W2A9-F1
#
_cell.length_a   1.000
_cell.length_b   1.000
_cell.length_c   1.000
_cell.angle_alpha   90.00
_cell.angle_beta   90.00
_cell.angle_gamma   90.00
#
_symmetry.space_group_name_H-M   'P 1'
#
loop_
_entity.id
_entity.type
_entity.pdbx_description
1 polymer ?
#
loop_
_entity_poly.entity_id
_entity_poly.type
_entity_poly.pdbx_seq_one_letter_code
_entity_poly.pdbx_strand_id
1 'polypeptide(L)'
;MKESALLPLLKKKKGFFLSILDLTQVEASLSPEDLIKVLRQKKTLLSCIEKVDHQIKKFRDSFSLALPQEVQEELEEIRSVIQRILETDKKNYCIRKRELGTYAKNRHL
;
A
#
# COMPACT_ATOMS: atom_id res chain seq x y z
N MET A 1 -27.21 9.44 7.93
CA MET A 1 -26.87 8.65 6.73
C MET A 1 -25.62 7.84 7.04
N LYS A 2 -25.56 6.53 6.72
CA LYS A 2 -24.35 5.70 6.94
C LYS A 2 -23.17 6.08 6.02
N GLU A 3 -23.43 6.88 5.00
CA GLU A 3 -22.42 7.44 4.09
C GLU A 3 -21.43 8.39 4.80
N SER A 4 -21.84 9.05 5.89
CA SER A 4 -20.92 9.87 6.70
C SER A 4 -19.84 9.03 7.40
N ALA A 5 -20.07 7.73 7.59
CA ALA A 5 -19.08 6.81 8.15
C ALA A 5 -18.11 6.26 7.08
N LEU A 6 -18.45 6.36 5.78
CA LEU A 6 -17.62 5.84 4.70
C LEU A 6 -16.35 6.68 4.50
N LEU A 7 -16.50 8.00 4.41
CA LEU A 7 -15.37 8.90 4.15
C LEU A 7 -14.25 8.80 5.22
N PRO A 8 -14.53 8.79 6.54
CA PRO A 8 -13.50 8.57 7.55
C PRO A 8 -12.79 7.21 7.41
N LEU A 9 -13.51 6.16 7.03
CA LEU A 9 -12.93 4.83 6.82
C LEU A 9 -12.03 4.81 5.57
N LEU A 10 -12.43 5.47 4.49
CA LEU A 10 -11.58 5.62 3.30
C LEU A 10 -10.33 6.43 3.60
N LYS A 11 -10.44 7.57 4.31
CA LYS A 11 -9.28 8.36 4.75
C LYS A 11 -8.32 7.55 5.62
N LYS A 12 -8.86 6.73 6.53
CA LYS A 12 -8.06 5.80 7.33
C LYS A 12 -7.36 4.76 6.46
N LYS A 13 -8.06 4.17 5.49
CA LYS A 13 -7.50 3.22 4.52
C LYS A 13 -6.39 3.86 3.67
N LYS A 14 -6.58 5.09 3.18
CA LYS A 14 -5.58 5.88 2.47
C LYS A 14 -4.33 6.09 3.32
N GLY A 15 -4.48 6.44 4.59
CA GLY A 15 -3.36 6.60 5.53
C GLY A 15 -2.49 5.34 5.61
N PHE A 16 -3.09 4.15 5.70
CA PHE A 16 -2.33 2.90 5.69
C PHE A 16 -1.59 2.66 4.36
N PHE A 17 -2.21 2.95 3.22
CA PHE A 17 -1.52 2.86 1.92
C PHE A 17 -0.37 3.86 1.79
N LEU A 18 -0.53 5.09 2.28
CA LEU A 18 0.56 6.06 2.30
C LEU A 18 1.74 5.57 3.14
N SER A 19 1.48 5.01 4.33
CA SER A 19 2.55 4.39 5.13
C SER A 19 3.21 3.21 4.41
N ILE A 20 2.45 2.39 3.66
CA ILE A 20 3.01 1.32 2.82
C ILE A 20 3.89 1.92 1.72
N LEU A 21 3.46 3.02 1.08
CA LEU A 21 4.24 3.69 0.05
C LEU A 21 5.57 4.21 0.61
N ASP A 22 5.56 4.88 1.76
CA ASP A 22 6.77 5.39 2.43
C ASP A 22 7.76 4.26 2.70
N LEU A 23 7.27 3.14 3.25
CA LEU A 23 8.07 1.94 3.47
C LEU A 23 8.63 1.38 2.16
N THR A 24 7.81 1.33 1.12
CA THR A 24 8.20 0.79 -0.20
C THR A 24 9.29 1.64 -0.85
N GLN A 25 9.24 2.97 -0.72
CA GLN A 25 10.23 3.86 -1.33
C GLN A 25 11.66 3.66 -0.81
N VAL A 26 11.82 3.13 0.40
CA VAL A 26 13.14 2.90 1.01
C VAL A 26 13.65 1.48 0.86
N GLU A 27 12.84 0.50 0.45
CA GLU A 27 13.21 -0.93 0.49
C GLU A 27 14.48 -1.27 -0.31
N ALA A 28 14.71 -0.58 -1.43
CA ALA A 28 15.86 -0.86 -2.29
C ALA A 28 17.21 -0.58 -1.60
N SER A 29 17.26 0.39 -0.67
CA SER A 29 18.50 0.79 0.02
C SER A 29 18.73 0.06 1.35
N LEU A 30 17.78 -0.78 1.80
CA LEU A 30 17.87 -1.45 3.09
C LEU A 30 18.78 -2.68 3.06
N SER A 31 19.46 -2.91 4.18
CA SER A 31 20.07 -4.20 4.51
C SER A 31 19.02 -5.32 4.50
N PRO A 32 19.41 -6.59 4.33
CA PRO A 32 18.49 -7.72 4.47
C PRO A 32 17.73 -7.73 5.80
N GLU A 33 18.39 -7.42 6.91
CA GLU A 33 17.82 -7.42 8.26
C GLU A 33 16.76 -6.33 8.43
N ASP A 34 17.02 -5.12 7.92
CA ASP A 34 16.06 -4.01 7.98
C ASP A 34 14.92 -4.19 6.99
N LEU A 35 15.18 -4.80 5.83
CA LEU A 35 14.11 -5.19 4.90
C LEU A 35 13.13 -6.15 5.56
N ILE A 36 13.60 -7.14 6.32
CA ILE A 36 12.70 -8.06 7.05
C ILE A 36 11.79 -7.30 8.02
N LYS A 37 12.31 -6.30 8.74
CA LYS A 37 11.51 -5.46 9.64
C LYS A 37 10.45 -4.68 8.86
N VAL A 38 10.82 -4.06 7.74
CA VAL A 38 9.91 -3.31 6.87
C VAL A 38 8.82 -4.20 6.27
N LEU A 39 9.16 -5.41 5.80
CA LEU A 39 8.17 -6.37 5.28
C LEU A 39 7.17 -6.80 6.37
N ARG A 40 7.62 -6.98 7.62
CA ARG A 40 6.73 -7.24 8.75
C ARG A 40 5.78 -6.06 9.02
N GLN A 41 6.28 -4.82 8.95
CA GLN A 41 5.45 -3.63 9.09
C GLN A 41 4.41 -3.52 7.96
N LYS A 42 4.80 -3.73 6.69
CA LYS A 42 3.88 -3.77 5.54
C LYS A 42 2.78 -4.83 5.75
N LYS A 43 3.14 -6.03 6.24
CA LYS A 43 2.17 -7.08 6.56
C LYS A 43 1.15 -6.63 7.62
N THR A 44 1.60 -5.95 8.69
CA THR A 44 0.70 -5.40 9.71
C THR A 44 -0.23 -4.33 9.12
N LEU A 45 0.29 -3.44 8.28
CA LEU A 45 -0.52 -2.40 7.62
C LEU A 45 -1.57 -2.99 6.68
N LEU A 46 -1.23 -4.03 5.92
CA LEU A 46 -2.18 -4.77 5.08
C LEU A 46 -3.32 -5.39 5.92
N SER A 47 -3.01 -5.98 7.08
CA SER A 47 -4.05 -6.48 7.99
C SER A 47 -4.94 -5.35 8.55
N CYS A 48 -4.38 -4.16 8.79
CA CYS A 48 -5.17 -3.00 9.17
C CYS A 48 -6.11 -2.54 8.05
N ILE A 49 -5.67 -2.59 6.79
CA ILE A 49 -6.50 -2.31 5.61
C ILE A 49 -7.63 -3.33 5.51
N GLU A 50 -7.35 -4.62 5.67
CA GLU A 50 -8.37 -5.68 5.66
C GLU A 50 -9.43 -5.45 6.74
N LYS A 51 -9.05 -4.99 7.94
CA LYS A 51 -10.02 -4.66 9.01
C LYS A 51 -10.92 -3.48 8.61
N VAL A 52 -10.38 -2.48 7.93
CA VAL A 52 -11.19 -1.36 7.39
C VAL A 52 -12.13 -1.85 6.30
N ASP A 53 -11.68 -2.73 5.42
CA ASP A 53 -12.51 -3.32 4.37
C ASP A 53 -13.67 -4.14 4.94
N HIS A 54 -13.44 -4.88 6.02
CA HIS A 54 -14.50 -5.56 6.75
C HIS A 54 -15.51 -4.58 7.36
N GLN A 55 -15.06 -3.43 7.86
CA GLN A 55 -15.98 -2.41 8.37
C GLN A 55 -16.84 -1.82 7.25
N ILE A 56 -16.24 -1.47 6.12
CA ILE A 56 -16.95 -0.95 4.94
C ILE A 56 -17.99 -1.95 4.42
N LYS A 57 -17.62 -3.24 4.34
CA LYS A 57 -18.54 -4.31 3.90
C LYS A 57 -19.83 -4.38 4.72
N LYS A 58 -19.80 -4.07 6.02
CA LYS A 58 -20.98 -4.17 6.92
C LYS A 58 -22.13 -3.24 6.55
N PHE A 59 -21.87 -2.18 5.78
CA PHE A 59 -22.90 -1.22 5.40
C PHE A 59 -22.94 -0.96 3.89
N ARG A 60 -22.32 -1.85 3.11
CA ARG A 60 -22.27 -1.77 1.64
C ARG A 60 -23.67 -1.71 1.02
N ASP A 61 -24.60 -2.54 1.53
CA ASP A 61 -25.97 -2.61 1.01
C ASP A 61 -26.78 -1.35 1.35
N SER A 62 -26.24 -0.45 2.17
CA SER A 62 -26.85 0.84 2.52
C SER A 62 -26.34 2.01 1.67
N PHE A 63 -25.48 1.76 0.68
CA PHE A 63 -24.99 2.81 -0.22
C PHE A 63 -26.04 3.20 -1.24
N SER A 64 -26.17 4.50 -1.48
CA SER A 64 -26.95 5.00 -2.61
C SER A 64 -26.29 4.60 -3.95
N LEU A 65 -27.08 4.65 -5.02
CA LEU A 65 -26.61 4.38 -6.39
C LEU A 65 -25.48 5.33 -6.82
N ALA A 66 -25.44 6.54 -6.26
CA ALA A 66 -24.43 7.56 -6.56
C ALA A 66 -23.74 8.01 -5.27
N LEU A 67 -22.47 7.64 -5.12
CA LEU A 67 -21.67 8.06 -3.96
C LEU A 67 -21.42 9.58 -4.01
N PRO A 68 -21.35 10.26 -2.85
CA PRO A 68 -20.96 11.67 -2.77
C PRO A 68 -19.61 11.94 -3.46
N GLN A 69 -19.45 13.13 -4.05
CA GLN A 69 -18.23 13.51 -4.78
C GLN A 69 -16.95 13.32 -3.94
N GLU A 70 -16.96 13.75 -2.67
CA GLU A 70 -15.82 13.59 -1.75
C GLU A 70 -15.38 12.13 -1.57
N VAL A 71 -16.34 11.20 -1.60
CA VAL A 71 -16.06 9.75 -1.51
C VAL A 71 -15.41 9.26 -2.81
N GLN A 72 -15.86 9.74 -3.95
CA GLN A 72 -15.29 9.39 -5.25
C GLN A 72 -13.86 9.91 -5.39
N GLU A 73 -13.61 11.17 -5.00
CA GLU A 73 -12.28 11.77 -4.98
C GLU A 73 -11.32 10.98 -4.08
N GLU A 74 -11.76 10.63 -2.87
CA GLU A 74 -10.95 9.84 -1.94
C GLU A 74 -10.64 8.43 -2.49
N LEU A 75 -11.56 7.80 -3.23
CA LEU A 75 -11.31 6.51 -3.89
C LEU A 75 -10.28 6.61 -5.02
N GLU A 76 -10.33 7.67 -5.83
CA GLU A 76 -9.35 7.91 -6.89
C GLU A 76 -7.96 8.24 -6.31
N GLU A 77 -7.89 8.99 -5.21
CA GLU A 77 -6.63 9.19 -4.49
C GLU A 77 -6.04 7.88 -3.97
N ILE A 78 -6.86 7.02 -3.34
CA ILE A 78 -6.41 5.69 -2.88
C ILE A 78 -5.88 4.87 -4.07
N ARG A 79 -6.59 4.87 -5.21
CA ARG A 79 -6.17 4.17 -6.41
C ARG A 79 -4.81 4.67 -6.92
N SER A 80 -4.63 5.99 -6.96
CA SER A 80 -3.36 6.63 -7.34
C SER A 80 -2.21 6.20 -6.42
N VAL A 81 -2.43 6.17 -5.10
CA VAL A 81 -1.43 5.70 -4.13
C VAL A 81 -1.09 4.23 -4.37
N ILE A 82 -2.08 3.36 -4.59
CA ILE A 82 -1.85 1.93 -4.90
C ILE A 82 -0.99 1.77 -6.16
N GLN A 83 -1.30 2.52 -7.22
CA GLN A 83 -0.53 2.46 -8.45
C GLN A 83 0.94 2.86 -8.22
N ARG A 84 1.19 3.92 -7.44
CA ARG A 84 2.54 4.34 -7.07
C ARG A 84 3.30 3.29 -6.25
N ILE A 85 2.61 2.56 -5.36
CA ILE A 85 3.21 1.44 -4.61
C ILE A 85 3.67 0.37 -5.61
N LEU A 86 2.79 -0.07 -6.52
CA LEU A 86 3.09 -1.12 -7.50
C LEU A 86 4.26 -0.73 -8.43
N GLU A 87 4.29 0.52 -8.88
CA GLU A 87 5.39 1.04 -9.69
C GLU A 87 6.71 1.09 -8.92
N THR A 88 6.67 1.42 -7.63
CA THR A 88 7.85 1.48 -6.76
C THR A 88 8.36 0.07 -6.44
N ASP A 89 7.48 -0.87 -6.11
CA ASP A 89 7.83 -2.29 -5.92
C ASP A 89 8.51 -2.86 -7.17
N LYS A 90 7.99 -2.55 -8.37
CA LYS A 90 8.61 -2.96 -9.65
C LYS A 90 10.03 -2.40 -9.79
N LYS A 91 10.25 -1.13 -9.42
CA LYS A 91 11.58 -0.51 -9.43
C LYS A 91 12.52 -1.19 -8.43
N ASN A 92 12.07 -1.40 -7.19
CA ASN A 92 12.84 -2.07 -6.13
C ASN A 92 13.30 -3.47 -6.55
N TYR A 93 12.38 -4.25 -7.14
CA TYR A 93 12.70 -5.57 -7.67
C TYR A 93 13.78 -5.52 -8.75
N CYS A 94 13.67 -4.59 -9.71
CA CYS A 94 14.68 -4.40 -10.75
C CYS A 94 16.06 -4.03 -10.19
N ILE A 95 16.12 -3.17 -9.17
CA ILE A 95 17.36 -2.78 -8.49
C ILE A 95 18.00 -3.99 -7.82
N ARG A 96 17.27 -4.70 -6.96
CA ARG A 96 17.80 -5.87 -6.24
C ARG A 96 18.18 -7.02 -7.17
N LYS A 97 17.41 -7.25 -8.24
CA LYS A 97 17.76 -8.23 -9.27
C LYS A 97 19.09 -7.90 -9.94
N ARG A 98 19.33 -6.62 -10.25
CA ARG A 98 20.60 -6.15 -10.82
C ARG A 98 21.76 -6.34 -9.85
N GLU A 99 21.59 -5.97 -8.58
CA GLU A 99 22.61 -6.17 -7.54
C GLU A 99 23.00 -7.64 -7.43
N LEU A 100 22.03 -8.55 -7.27
CA LEU A 100 22.28 -9.99 -7.17
C LEU A 100 22.97 -10.55 -8.43
N GLY A 101 22.56 -10.09 -9.62
CA GLY A 101 23.21 -10.45 -10.88
C GLY A 101 24.62 -9.88 -11.04
N THR A 102 24.94 -8.78 -10.37
CA THR A 102 26.27 -8.15 -10.36
C THR A 102 27.19 -8.83 -9.35
N TYR A 103 26.69 -9.18 -8.16
CA TYR A 103 27.40 -9.98 -7.16
C TYR A 103 27.71 -11.41 -7.67
N ALA A 104 26.83 -12.02 -8.46
CA ALA A 104 27.10 -13.33 -9.06
C ALA A 104 28.28 -13.31 -10.05
N LYS A 105 28.47 -12.21 -10.79
CA LYS A 105 29.61 -12.04 -11.71
C LYS A 105 30.93 -11.80 -10.97
N ASN A 106 30.87 -11.16 -9.81
CA ASN A 106 32.06 -10.83 -9.01
C ASN A 106 32.48 -11.94 -8.02
N ARG A 107 31.77 -13.07 -7.96
CA ARG A 107 32.15 -14.25 -7.15
C ARG A 107 33.15 -15.19 -7.84
N HIS A 108 33.62 -14.83 -9.03
CA HIS A 108 34.66 -15.54 -9.77
C HIS A 108 35.98 -14.76 -9.77
N LEU A 109 36.47 -14.37 -8.59
CA LEU A 109 37.83 -13.89 -8.37
C LEU A 109 38.39 -14.51 -7.09
#